data_AF-A0A852WF47-F1
#
_entry.id   AF-A0A852WF47-F1
#
_cell.length_a   1.000
_cell.length_b   1.000
_cell.length_c   1.000
_cell.angle_alpha   90.00
_cell.angle_beta   90.00
_cell.angle_gamma   90.00
#
_symmetry.space_group_name_H-M   'P 1'
#
loop_
_entity.id
_entity.type
_entity.pdbx_description
1 polymer ?
#
loop_
_entity_poly.entity_id
_entity_poly.type
_entity_poly.pdbx_seq_one_letter_code
_entity_poly.pdbx_strand_id
1 'polypeptide(L)'
;MLAKRDQLDRDQQQQRQREEVAFARYAHAQLRVTEIDRERADAIAELDRRREQVMTDAREQLDAVTADQCAVLVELHVDGRGRRSAEDLAALFELPVKRVRAMLKRARADEPAGQDSTTPAPEGPARAGGEPGGAATPAPAKDASPAIDAEREMEGPPVPSVSGPSVQSVED
;
A
#
# COMPACT_ATOMS: atom_id res chain seq x y z
N MET A 1 -0.61 62.62 45.35
CA MET A 1 -0.24 62.34 43.93
C MET A 1 0.73 61.15 43.85
N LEU A 2 1.83 61.14 44.61
CA LEU A 2 2.84 60.05 44.59
C LEU A 2 2.28 58.64 44.88
N ALA A 3 1.49 58.46 45.94
CA ALA A 3 0.96 57.13 46.31
C ALA A 3 0.10 56.45 45.22
N LYS A 4 -0.62 57.23 44.38
CA LYS A 4 -1.39 56.68 43.25
C LYS A 4 -0.47 56.23 42.12
N ARG A 5 0.64 56.93 41.89
CA ARG A 5 1.66 56.55 40.91
C ARG A 5 2.36 55.27 41.35
N ASP A 6 2.77 55.20 42.62
CA ASP A 6 3.45 54.01 43.15
C ASP A 6 2.55 52.77 43.10
N GLN A 7 1.23 52.94 43.28
CA GLN A 7 0.28 51.85 43.12
C GLN A 7 0.17 51.39 41.66
N LEU A 8 0.05 52.32 40.70
CA LEU A 8 0.04 51.98 39.27
C LEU A 8 1.32 51.26 38.84
N ASP A 9 2.48 51.70 39.34
CA ASP A 9 3.75 51.06 39.01
C ASP A 9 3.81 49.62 39.53
N ARG A 10 3.30 49.35 40.75
CA ARG A 10 3.19 47.99 41.30
C ARG A 10 2.24 47.12 40.49
N ASP A 11 1.06 47.64 40.13
CA ASP A 11 0.06 46.89 39.38
C ASP A 11 0.60 46.53 37.99
N GLN A 12 1.29 47.45 37.33
CA GLN A 12 1.97 47.19 36.06
C GLN A 12 3.10 46.15 36.18
N GLN A 13 3.88 46.19 37.26
CA GLN A 13 4.92 45.18 37.50
C GLN A 13 4.31 43.79 37.69
N GLN A 14 3.24 43.67 38.47
CA GLN A 14 2.55 42.40 38.66
C GLN A 14 1.95 41.88 37.35
N GLN A 15 1.38 42.77 36.55
CA GLN A 15 0.84 42.41 35.24
C GLN A 15 1.94 41.87 34.32
N ARG A 16 3.09 42.57 34.22
CA ARG A 16 4.24 42.09 33.44
C ARG A 16 4.74 40.72 33.89
N GLN A 17 4.85 40.49 35.20
CA GLN A 17 5.25 39.19 35.73
C GLN A 17 4.28 38.07 35.34
N ARG A 18 2.97 38.33 35.41
CA ARG A 18 1.95 37.35 34.98
C ARG A 18 2.04 37.05 33.50
N GLU A 19 2.26 38.08 32.69
CA GLU A 19 2.43 37.95 31.23
C GLU A 19 3.70 37.17 30.88
N GLU A 20 4.83 37.49 31.49
CA GLU A 20 6.10 36.76 31.31
C GLU A 20 5.95 35.27 31.64
N VAL A 21 5.29 34.93 32.76
CA VAL A 21 5.01 33.53 33.12
C VAL A 21 4.09 32.86 32.10
N ALA A 22 3.05 33.56 31.63
CA ALA A 22 2.15 33.02 30.61
C ALA A 22 2.88 32.78 29.27
N PHE A 23 3.74 33.71 28.85
CA PHE A 23 4.55 33.57 27.64
C PHE A 23 5.56 32.42 27.76
N ALA A 24 6.24 32.29 28.90
CA ALA A 24 7.15 31.18 29.14
C ALA A 24 6.43 29.83 29.06
N ARG A 25 5.24 29.73 29.66
CA ARG A 25 4.41 28.51 29.59
C ARG A 25 3.96 28.20 28.16
N TYR A 26 3.54 29.22 27.41
CA TYR A 26 3.14 29.06 26.01
C TYR A 26 4.33 28.61 25.14
N ALA A 27 5.49 29.24 25.29
CA ALA A 27 6.70 28.87 24.55
C ALA A 27 7.10 27.41 24.84
N HIS A 28 7.06 26.98 26.10
CA HIS A 28 7.30 25.59 26.47
C HIS A 28 6.27 24.64 25.84
N ALA A 29 4.99 24.99 25.88
CA ALA A 29 3.95 24.20 25.24
C ALA A 29 4.18 24.07 23.72
N GLN A 30 4.61 25.14 23.06
CA GLN A 30 4.91 25.13 21.63
C GLN A 30 6.07 24.19 21.31
N LEU A 31 7.15 24.22 22.10
CA LEU A 31 8.26 23.28 21.96
C LEU A 31 7.78 21.84 22.14
N ARG A 32 6.94 21.58 23.14
CA ARG A 32 6.41 20.24 23.38
C ARG A 32 5.54 19.74 22.22
N VAL A 33 4.72 20.60 21.60
CA VAL A 33 3.97 20.24 20.38
C VAL A 33 4.92 19.84 19.26
N THR A 34 5.96 20.63 19.00
CA THR A 34 6.93 20.31 17.93
C THR A 34 7.70 19.02 18.18
N GLU A 35 8.00 18.73 19.45
CA GLU A 35 8.64 17.47 19.86
C GLU A 35 7.71 16.28 19.61
N ILE A 36 6.44 16.37 20.03
CA ILE A 36 5.43 15.32 19.80
C ILE A 36 5.22 15.09 18.30
N ASP A 37 5.14 16.14 17.51
CA ASP A 37 4.98 16.02 16.05
C ASP A 37 6.18 15.31 15.41
N ARG A 38 7.39 15.60 15.89
CA ARG A 38 8.61 14.90 15.44
C ARG A 38 8.60 13.44 15.85
N GLU A 39 8.31 13.14 17.12
CA GLU A 39 8.21 11.76 17.63
C GLU A 39 7.19 10.96 16.82
N ARG A 40 6.04 11.56 16.49
CA ARG A 40 5.02 10.95 15.64
C ARG A 40 5.54 10.68 14.23
N ALA A 41 6.19 11.65 13.60
CA ALA A 41 6.73 11.51 12.26
C ALA A 41 7.81 10.40 12.19
N ASP A 42 8.71 10.38 13.18
CA ASP A 42 9.76 9.35 13.29
C ASP A 42 9.16 7.95 13.48
N ALA A 43 8.12 7.83 14.31
CA ALA A 43 7.41 6.56 14.52
C ALA A 43 6.70 6.06 13.26
N ILE A 44 6.05 6.95 12.51
CA ILE A 44 5.41 6.59 11.23
C ILE A 44 6.46 6.13 10.22
N ALA A 45 7.55 6.88 10.07
CA ALA A 45 8.63 6.53 9.14
C ALA A 45 9.30 5.18 9.48
N GLU A 46 9.39 4.82 10.75
CA GLU A 46 9.86 3.49 11.17
C GLU A 46 8.87 2.37 10.81
N LEU A 47 7.57 2.58 11.03
CA LEU A 47 6.55 1.60 10.69
C LEU A 47 6.47 1.36 9.18
N ASP A 48 6.58 2.42 8.37
CA ASP A 48 6.61 2.31 6.91
C ASP A 48 7.81 1.50 6.44
N ARG A 49 9.01 1.77 6.98
CA ARG A 49 10.22 0.97 6.69
C ARG A 49 10.04 -0.50 7.03
N ARG A 50 9.46 -0.81 8.19
CA ARG A 50 9.18 -2.20 8.58
C ARG A 50 8.17 -2.87 7.67
N ARG A 51 7.12 -2.14 7.28
CA ARG A 51 6.11 -2.65 6.36
C ARG A 51 6.72 -3.00 5.00
N GLU A 52 7.55 -2.11 4.45
CA GLU A 52 8.25 -2.34 3.20
C GLU A 52 9.21 -3.54 3.28
N GLN A 53 9.94 -3.67 4.38
CA GLN A 53 10.81 -4.81 4.62
C GLN A 53 10.01 -6.12 4.62
N VAL A 54 8.94 -6.21 5.42
CA VAL A 54 8.10 -7.41 5.51
C VAL A 54 7.48 -7.77 4.15
N MET A 55 7.04 -6.77 3.38
CA MET A 55 6.49 -7.01 2.04
C MET A 55 7.54 -7.53 1.07
N THR A 56 8.77 -7.02 1.16
CA THR A 56 9.91 -7.47 0.33
C THR A 56 10.31 -8.89 0.71
N ASP A 57 10.53 -9.16 2.00
CA ASP A 57 10.88 -10.48 2.50
C ASP A 57 9.82 -11.53 2.14
N ALA A 58 8.55 -11.20 2.32
CA ALA A 58 7.44 -12.09 1.96
C ALA A 58 7.40 -12.36 0.45
N ARG A 59 7.66 -11.34 -0.37
CA ARG A 59 7.74 -11.51 -1.83
C ARG A 59 8.91 -12.41 -2.21
N GLU A 60 10.09 -12.19 -1.65
CA GLU A 60 11.27 -13.01 -1.92
C GLU A 60 11.05 -14.47 -1.50
N GLN A 61 10.46 -14.70 -0.33
CA GLN A 61 10.09 -16.04 0.14
C GLN A 61 9.07 -16.71 -0.77
N LEU A 62 8.04 -15.98 -1.21
CA LEU A 62 7.05 -16.51 -2.15
C LEU A 62 7.67 -16.83 -3.52
N ASP A 63 8.56 -15.98 -4.01
CA ASP A 63 9.28 -16.21 -5.27
C ASP A 63 10.20 -17.43 -5.16
N ALA A 64 10.91 -17.60 -4.04
CA ALA A 64 11.74 -18.77 -3.76
C ALA A 64 10.92 -20.07 -3.71
N VAL A 65 9.84 -20.09 -2.93
CA VAL A 65 8.93 -21.26 -2.84
C VAL A 65 8.31 -21.56 -4.21
N THR A 66 7.97 -20.53 -4.99
CA THR A 66 7.43 -20.73 -6.35
C THR A 66 8.48 -21.32 -7.29
N ALA A 67 9.75 -20.90 -7.17
CA ALA A 67 10.85 -21.47 -7.94
C ALA A 67 11.07 -22.95 -7.59
N ASP A 68 11.05 -23.30 -6.30
CA ASP A 68 11.16 -24.69 -5.84
C ASP A 68 10.00 -25.56 -6.37
N GLN A 69 8.76 -25.05 -6.32
CA GLN A 69 7.61 -25.74 -6.90
C GLN A 69 7.76 -25.95 -8.42
N CYS A 70 8.27 -24.94 -9.13
CA CYS A 70 8.56 -25.07 -10.56
C CYS A 70 9.64 -26.13 -10.83
N ALA A 71 10.73 -26.15 -10.05
CA ALA A 71 11.80 -27.12 -10.19
C ALA A 71 11.29 -28.56 -10.04
N VAL A 72 10.49 -28.83 -9.00
CA VAL A 72 9.87 -30.15 -8.78
C VAL A 72 8.96 -30.54 -9.95
N LEU A 73 8.17 -29.60 -10.49
CA LEU A 73 7.32 -29.88 -11.65
C LEU A 73 8.15 -30.20 -12.91
N VAL A 74 9.28 -29.51 -13.11
CA VAL A 74 10.20 -29.78 -14.22
C VAL A 74 10.86 -31.15 -14.05
N GLU A 75 11.39 -31.47 -12.88
CA GLU A 75 11.98 -32.79 -12.58
C GLU A 75 10.98 -33.92 -12.88
N LEU A 76 9.73 -33.78 -12.43
CA LEU A 76 8.69 -34.79 -12.69
C LEU A 76 8.25 -34.84 -14.16
N HIS A 77 8.38 -33.73 -14.89
CA HIS A 77 8.07 -33.66 -16.32
C HIS A 77 9.20 -34.23 -17.19
N VAL A 78 10.46 -34.15 -16.74
CA VAL A 78 11.65 -34.50 -17.53
C VAL A 78 12.23 -35.87 -17.13
N ASP A 79 12.31 -36.21 -15.84
CA ASP A 79 13.19 -37.28 -15.31
C ASP A 79 12.49 -38.56 -14.80
N GLY A 80 11.23 -38.81 -15.17
CA GLY A 80 10.49 -40.00 -14.72
C GLY A 80 10.53 -41.20 -15.67
N ARG A 81 10.56 -42.43 -15.12
CA ARG A 81 10.28 -43.74 -15.80
C ARG A 81 8.96 -43.79 -16.60
N GLY A 82 8.17 -42.73 -16.53
CA GLY A 82 7.15 -42.34 -17.50
C GLY A 82 7.06 -40.82 -17.42
N ARG A 83 7.36 -40.13 -18.52
CA ARG A 83 7.25 -38.67 -18.66
C ARG A 83 5.82 -38.26 -18.31
N ARG A 84 5.59 -37.53 -17.21
CA ARG A 84 4.24 -37.11 -16.82
C ARG A 84 3.79 -35.93 -17.67
N SER A 85 2.57 -35.98 -18.19
CA SER A 85 1.98 -34.87 -18.92
C SER A 85 1.63 -33.70 -17.98
N ALA A 86 1.40 -32.51 -18.53
CA ALA A 86 0.97 -31.36 -17.73
C ALA A 86 -0.41 -31.60 -17.10
N GLU A 87 -1.25 -32.43 -17.73
CA GLU A 87 -2.55 -32.87 -17.23
C GLU A 87 -2.41 -33.80 -16.03
N ASP A 88 -1.46 -34.74 -16.07
CA ASP A 88 -1.20 -35.66 -14.95
C ASP A 88 -0.62 -34.93 -13.74
N LEU A 89 0.27 -33.95 -13.97
CA LEU A 89 0.82 -33.11 -12.92
C LEU A 89 -0.26 -32.21 -12.30
N ALA A 90 -1.15 -31.66 -13.11
CA ALA A 90 -2.30 -30.89 -12.64
C ALA A 90 -3.23 -31.72 -11.75
N ALA A 91 -3.49 -32.98 -12.12
CA ALA A 91 -4.27 -33.90 -11.31
C ALA A 91 -3.56 -34.27 -10.00
N LEU A 92 -2.24 -34.51 -10.04
CA LEU A 92 -1.46 -34.93 -8.87
C LEU A 92 -1.35 -33.85 -7.79
N PHE A 93 -1.18 -32.59 -8.21
CA PHE A 93 -1.00 -31.45 -7.31
C PHE A 93 -2.27 -30.63 -7.11
N GLU A 94 -3.40 -31.07 -7.66
CA GLU A 94 -4.69 -30.38 -7.61
C GLU A 94 -4.59 -28.92 -8.11
N LEU A 95 -3.76 -28.70 -9.13
CA LEU A 95 -3.52 -27.39 -9.74
C LEU A 95 -4.26 -27.26 -11.07
N PRO A 96 -4.72 -26.06 -11.46
CA PRO A 96 -5.22 -25.84 -12.82
C PRO A 96 -4.15 -26.17 -13.87
N VAL A 97 -4.50 -26.92 -14.91
CA VAL A 97 -3.59 -27.27 -16.02
C VAL A 97 -2.90 -26.03 -16.61
N LYS A 98 -3.63 -24.91 -16.71
CA LYS A 98 -3.09 -23.62 -17.17
C LYS A 98 -1.94 -23.13 -16.29
N ARG A 99 -2.05 -23.29 -14.97
CA ARG A 99 -1.01 -22.88 -14.01
C ARG A 99 0.22 -23.76 -14.13
N VAL A 100 0.05 -25.08 -14.22
CA VAL A 100 1.15 -26.03 -14.44
C VAL A 100 1.89 -25.73 -15.74
N ARG A 101 1.15 -25.54 -16.85
CA ARG A 101 1.75 -25.16 -18.14
C ARG A 101 2.49 -23.82 -18.07
N ALA A 102 1.97 -22.84 -17.34
CA ALA A 102 2.63 -21.55 -17.15
C ALA A 102 3.92 -21.68 -16.34
N MET A 103 3.92 -22.49 -15.27
CA MET A 103 5.10 -22.78 -14.45
C MET A 103 6.20 -23.49 -15.25
N LEU A 104 5.83 -24.53 -16.01
CA LEU A 104 6.76 -25.23 -16.90
C LEU A 104 7.31 -24.31 -18.01
N LYS A 105 6.48 -23.44 -18.59
CA LYS A 105 6.91 -22.46 -19.60
C LYS A 105 7.86 -21.42 -19.01
N ARG A 106 7.60 -20.94 -17.79
CA ARG A 106 8.47 -20.00 -17.08
C ARG A 106 9.84 -20.62 -16.80
N ALA A 107 9.86 -21.85 -16.29
CA ALA A 107 11.11 -22.56 -16.02
C ALA A 107 11.97 -22.76 -17.28
N ARG A 108 11.34 -23.05 -18.43
CA ARG A 108 12.04 -23.15 -19.72
C ARG A 108 12.56 -21.80 -20.25
N ALA A 109 11.91 -20.69 -19.89
CA ALA A 109 12.36 -19.35 -20.27
C ALA A 109 13.50 -18.84 -19.38
N ASP A 110 13.59 -19.33 -18.14
CA ASP A 110 14.63 -18.99 -17.18
C ASP A 110 15.90 -19.88 -17.34
N GLU A 111 15.86 -20.94 -18.14
CA GLU A 111 17.06 -21.69 -18.54
C GLU A 111 17.97 -20.84 -19.45
N PRO A 112 19.26 -20.62 -19.10
CA PRO A 112 20.19 -19.94 -19.98
C PRO A 112 20.33 -20.76 -21.26
N ALA A 113 20.03 -20.13 -22.41
CA ALA A 113 20.08 -20.73 -23.73
C ALA A 113 21.44 -21.43 -23.97
N GLY A 114 21.45 -22.74 -23.76
CA GLY A 114 22.71 -23.47 -23.64
C GLY A 114 22.55 -24.97 -23.63
N GLN A 115 21.51 -25.51 -24.27
CA GLN A 115 21.43 -26.88 -24.79
C GLN A 115 20.05 -27.09 -25.41
N ASP A 116 19.93 -26.85 -26.71
CA ASP A 116 19.27 -27.81 -27.60
C ASP A 116 19.42 -27.37 -29.06
N SER A 117 20.25 -28.13 -29.75
CA SER A 117 20.39 -28.21 -31.19
C SER A 117 19.03 -28.36 -31.86
N THR A 118 18.45 -27.28 -32.38
CA THR A 118 17.34 -27.37 -33.34
C THR A 118 17.75 -26.72 -34.64
N THR A 119 18.07 -27.57 -35.60
CA THR A 119 18.20 -27.28 -37.02
C THR A 119 16.99 -26.45 -37.52
N PRO A 120 17.18 -25.28 -38.16
CA PRO A 120 16.07 -24.57 -38.76
C PRO A 120 15.60 -25.30 -40.03
N ALA A 121 14.32 -25.68 -40.05
CA ALA A 121 13.63 -26.13 -41.26
C ALA A 121 13.35 -24.93 -42.19
N PRO A 122 13.38 -25.12 -43.53
CA PRO A 122 13.41 -24.02 -44.49
C PRO A 122 12.06 -23.32 -44.66
N GLU A 123 12.17 -22.02 -44.94
CA GLU A 123 11.10 -21.08 -45.26
C GLU A 123 10.27 -21.52 -46.49
N GLY A 124 8.95 -21.49 -46.34
CA GLY A 124 7.99 -21.60 -47.44
C GLY A 124 7.38 -20.23 -47.75
N PRO A 125 7.25 -19.84 -49.03
CA PRO A 125 7.03 -18.46 -49.42
C PRO A 125 5.57 -17.99 -49.29
N ALA A 126 5.44 -16.70 -49.00
CA ALA A 126 4.21 -15.92 -49.06
C ALA A 126 3.53 -15.99 -50.44
N ARG A 127 2.19 -16.05 -50.45
CA ARG A 127 1.41 -15.50 -51.56
C ARG A 127 0.03 -15.02 -51.12
N ALA A 128 -0.33 -13.89 -51.71
CA ALA A 128 -1.40 -12.96 -51.43
C ALA A 128 -2.77 -13.32 -52.03
N GLY A 129 -3.80 -12.62 -51.56
CA GLY A 129 -5.09 -12.41 -52.22
C GLY A 129 -6.26 -12.71 -51.26
N GLY A 130 -7.21 -11.82 -50.99
CA GLY A 130 -7.47 -10.47 -51.45
C GLY A 130 -8.65 -9.87 -50.67
N GLU A 131 -8.67 -8.55 -50.56
CA GLU A 131 -9.89 -7.76 -50.30
C GLU A 131 -10.73 -7.69 -51.59
N PRO A 132 -12.08 -7.58 -51.53
CA PRO A 132 -12.66 -6.24 -51.35
C PRO A 132 -14.00 -6.17 -50.58
N GLY A 133 -14.21 -5.01 -49.94
CA GLY A 133 -15.47 -4.28 -50.07
C GLY A 133 -16.56 -4.51 -49.02
N GLY A 134 -16.83 -3.48 -48.22
CA GLY A 134 -18.03 -3.44 -47.38
C GLY A 134 -18.08 -2.20 -46.48
N ALA A 135 -18.55 -1.09 -47.03
CA ALA A 135 -18.81 0.16 -46.32
C ALA A 135 -19.86 0.01 -45.21
N ALA A 136 -19.66 0.69 -44.07
CA ALA A 136 -20.68 1.48 -43.37
C ALA A 136 -20.11 2.12 -42.09
N THR A 137 -19.86 3.43 -42.13
CA THR A 137 -19.92 4.28 -40.93
C THR A 137 -21.39 4.57 -40.62
N PRO A 138 -21.78 4.64 -39.35
CA PRO A 138 -22.46 5.85 -38.92
C PRO A 138 -21.93 6.44 -37.61
N ALA A 139 -22.20 7.74 -37.51
CA ALA A 139 -21.73 8.77 -36.60
C ALA A 139 -22.45 8.76 -35.22
N PRO A 140 -22.15 9.71 -34.30
CA PRO A 140 -22.32 9.58 -32.85
C PRO A 140 -23.65 10.12 -32.31
N ALA A 141 -24.02 9.67 -31.10
CA ALA A 141 -25.02 10.30 -30.23
C ALA A 141 -24.41 10.41 -28.82
N LYS A 142 -24.10 11.60 -28.30
CA LYS A 142 -24.99 12.62 -27.71
C LYS A 142 -25.38 12.28 -26.26
N ASP A 143 -24.66 12.92 -25.35
CA ASP A 143 -25.18 13.71 -24.23
C ASP A 143 -26.06 13.02 -23.18
N ALA A 144 -25.54 12.90 -21.95
CA ALA A 144 -26.28 13.11 -20.71
C ALA A 144 -25.33 13.08 -19.51
N SER A 145 -24.81 14.25 -19.13
CA SER A 145 -24.52 14.53 -17.72
C SER A 145 -25.83 14.60 -16.94
N PRO A 146 -25.84 14.18 -15.68
CA PRO A 146 -26.55 14.96 -14.69
C PRO A 146 -25.60 15.44 -13.58
N ALA A 147 -25.55 16.76 -13.44
CA ALA A 147 -25.25 17.39 -12.18
C ALA A 147 -26.33 17.00 -11.16
N ILE A 148 -25.90 16.62 -9.96
CA ILE A 148 -26.72 16.72 -8.75
C ILE A 148 -25.89 17.49 -7.74
N ASP A 149 -26.25 18.76 -7.65
CA ASP A 149 -26.04 19.64 -6.51
C ASP A 149 -27.06 19.21 -5.44
N ALA A 150 -26.57 18.83 -4.25
CA ALA A 150 -27.38 18.64 -3.05
C ALA A 150 -26.49 18.87 -1.82
N GLU A 151 -26.46 20.14 -1.40
CA GLU A 151 -26.69 20.58 -0.03
C GLU A 151 -26.06 19.79 1.15
N ARG A 152 -25.00 20.37 1.72
CA ARG A 152 -24.98 20.92 3.09
C ARG A 152 -25.81 20.20 4.18
N GLU A 153 -25.12 19.42 5.02
CA GLU A 153 -25.41 19.22 6.47
C GLU A 153 -24.09 18.75 7.13
N MET A 154 -23.33 19.63 7.80
CA MET A 154 -23.27 19.72 9.26
C MET A 154 -23.91 18.54 10.01
N GLU A 155 -23.10 17.55 10.41
CA GLU A 155 -23.16 17.03 11.79
C GLU A 155 -21.88 16.22 12.09
N GLY A 156 -21.14 16.69 13.09
CA GLY A 156 -19.96 15.99 13.61
C GLY A 156 -20.36 14.70 14.33
N PRO A 157 -19.45 13.71 14.41
CA PRO A 157 -19.73 12.51 15.20
C PRO A 157 -19.85 12.87 16.69
N PRO A 158 -20.84 12.32 17.42
CA PRO A 158 -21.03 12.60 18.83
C PRO A 158 -19.83 12.08 19.65
N VAL A 159 -19.22 12.97 20.44
CA VAL A 159 -18.27 12.60 21.49
C VAL A 159 -19.00 11.80 22.57
N PRO A 160 -18.55 10.59 22.95
CA PRO A 160 -19.10 9.92 24.12
C PRO A 160 -18.70 10.69 25.38
N SER A 161 -19.70 11.27 26.05
CA SER A 161 -19.61 11.72 27.43
C SER A 161 -19.22 10.54 28.32
N VAL A 162 -17.98 10.48 28.78
CA VAL A 162 -17.63 9.67 29.94
C VAL A 162 -17.77 10.55 31.17
N SER A 163 -18.94 10.41 31.80
CA SER A 163 -19.17 10.74 33.21
C SER A 163 -18.04 10.16 34.06
N GLY A 164 -17.36 11.03 34.81
CA GLY A 164 -16.46 10.59 35.86
C GLY A 164 -17.22 9.86 36.98
N PRO A 165 -16.61 8.87 37.64
CA PRO A 165 -17.03 8.49 38.98
C PRO A 165 -16.34 9.36 40.02
N SER A 166 -17.19 9.92 40.88
CA SER A 166 -16.90 10.62 42.11
C SER A 166 -15.84 9.93 42.97
N VAL A 167 -15.03 10.78 43.58
CA VAL A 167 -14.34 10.56 44.86
C VAL A 167 -15.25 9.84 45.87
N GLN A 168 -14.76 8.73 46.42
CA GLN A 168 -15.10 8.33 47.79
C GLN A 168 -13.80 8.28 48.59
N SER A 169 -13.67 9.28 49.45
CA SER A 169 -12.83 9.24 50.63
C SER A 169 -13.21 8.02 51.48
N VAL A 170 -12.22 7.23 51.88
CA VAL A 170 -12.29 6.40 53.09
C VAL A 170 -11.02 6.72 53.86
N GLU A 171 -11.18 7.55 54.89
CA GLU A 171 -10.34 7.59 56.08
C GLU A 171 -10.92 6.55 57.05
N ASP A 172 -10.09 5.62 57.52
CA ASP A 172 -9.94 5.24 58.94
C ASP A 172 -8.58 4.53 59.12
#